data_AF-A0A2D5XAD9-F1
#
_entry.id   AF-A0A2D5XAD9-F1
#
_cell.length_a   1.000
_cell.length_b   1.000
_cell.length_c   1.000
_cell.angle_alpha   90.00
_cell.angle_beta   90.00
_cell.angle_gamma   90.00
#
_symmetry.space_group_name_H-M   'P 1'
#
loop_
_entity.id
_entity.type
_entity.pdbx_description
1 polymer ?
#
loop_
_entity_poly.entity_id
_entity_poly.type
_entity_poly.pdbx_seq_one_letter_code
_entity_poly.pdbx_strand_id
1 'polypeptide(L)'
;KIRIRPTSSGQVNAVAKSKGIEWPAIRDLASLLRDLSLISEGKIDDLVKTRLRAAIINSWVSVQGKLRTDGARPSRSLEIVGGGLAIWEYEQALSSNIPRDGAGTQSSRHSSKILSRVSSIQRRLFTIRIFSLLSIIGLFGGSICLVAGTYDPDQLSPFVGILALILSLGMRLLYFAMAPRPETVFS
;
A
#
# COMPACT_ATOMS: atom_id res chain seq x y z
N LYS A 1 14.74 20.04 21.10
CA LYS A 1 13.90 19.19 20.21
C LYS A 1 14.70 18.86 18.95
N ILE A 2 15.34 17.69 18.88
CA ILE A 2 16.16 17.32 17.71
C ILE A 2 15.21 16.83 16.61
N ARG A 3 15.09 17.60 15.52
CA ARG A 3 14.38 17.19 14.31
C ARG A 3 15.42 16.64 13.34
N ILE A 4 15.62 15.32 13.35
CA ILE A 4 16.47 14.66 12.36
C ILE A 4 15.75 14.73 11.01
N ARG A 5 16.42 15.31 10.00
CA ARG A 5 16.08 15.23 8.56
C ARG A 5 17.40 14.91 7.84
N PRO A 6 17.49 13.76 7.14
CA PRO A 6 17.67 13.77 5.68
C PRO A 6 16.92 12.55 5.05
N THR A 7 17.06 12.12 3.79
CA THR A 7 17.74 12.62 2.58
C THR A 7 16.71 12.71 1.44
N SER A 8 16.46 13.90 0.89
CA SER A 8 15.87 14.07 -0.46
C SER A 8 16.08 15.52 -0.93
N SER A 9 16.16 15.72 -2.25
CA SER A 9 16.34 17.06 -2.82
C SER A 9 15.16 17.98 -2.48
N GLY A 10 15.43 19.29 -2.36
CA GLY A 10 14.42 20.28 -1.97
C GLY A 10 13.19 20.30 -2.89
N GLN A 11 13.35 19.90 -4.16
CA GLN A 11 12.28 19.77 -5.14
C GLN A 11 11.26 18.68 -4.79
N VAL A 12 11.70 17.51 -4.30
CA VAL A 12 10.79 16.42 -3.90
C VAL A 12 9.95 16.83 -2.68
N ASN A 13 10.57 17.52 -1.70
CA ASN A 13 9.85 18.15 -0.59
C ASN A 13 8.86 19.23 -1.07
N ALA A 14 9.17 20.01 -2.10
CA ALA A 14 8.28 21.04 -2.62
C ALA A 14 7.04 20.44 -3.32
N VAL A 15 7.21 19.36 -4.08
CA VAL A 15 6.13 18.67 -4.80
C VAL A 15 5.23 17.84 -3.88
N ALA A 16 5.78 17.25 -2.81
CA ALA A 16 4.98 16.55 -1.82
C ALA A 16 4.14 17.53 -0.97
N LYS A 17 4.76 18.64 -0.53
CA LYS A 17 4.09 19.69 0.26
C LYS A 17 2.94 20.37 -0.46
N SER A 18 2.99 20.51 -1.79
CA SER A 18 1.92 21.14 -2.57
C SER A 18 0.65 20.29 -2.70
N LYS A 19 0.72 18.98 -2.42
CA LYS A 19 -0.44 18.06 -2.54
C LYS A 19 -1.13 17.73 -1.23
N GLY A 20 -0.55 18.09 -0.08
CA GLY A 20 -1.12 17.77 1.25
C GLY A 20 -1.09 16.28 1.61
N ILE A 21 -0.35 15.45 0.85
CA ILE A 21 -0.22 13.99 1.06
C ILE A 21 1.14 13.70 1.72
N GLU A 22 1.49 14.46 2.76
CA GLU A 22 2.76 14.29 3.47
C GLU A 22 2.57 13.54 4.79
N TRP A 23 2.97 12.26 4.80
CA TRP A 23 3.21 11.50 6.03
C TRP A 23 4.72 11.41 6.29
N PRO A 24 5.38 12.48 6.80
CA PRO A 24 6.83 12.49 6.97
C PRO A 24 7.34 11.33 7.83
N ALA A 25 6.58 10.94 8.86
CA ALA A 25 6.91 9.79 9.71
C ALA A 25 6.87 8.42 8.99
N ILE A 26 6.14 8.30 7.87
CA ILE A 26 6.13 7.07 7.03
C ILE A 26 7.30 7.11 6.05
N ARG A 27 7.64 8.29 5.52
CA ARG A 27 8.84 8.49 4.70
C ARG A 27 10.11 8.14 5.48
N ASP A 28 10.21 8.57 6.74
CA ASP A 28 11.31 8.24 7.65
C ASP A 28 11.37 6.72 7.98
N LEU A 29 10.21 6.05 8.07
CA LEU A 29 10.15 4.59 8.22
C LEU A 29 10.66 3.88 6.97
N ALA A 30 10.30 4.36 5.78
CA ALA A 30 10.74 3.79 4.51
C ALA A 30 12.25 3.92 4.30
N SER A 31 12.87 5.05 4.67
CA SER A 31 14.33 5.19 4.62
C SER A 31 15.01 4.25 5.63
N LEU A 32 14.51 4.15 6.86
CA LEU A 32 15.06 3.24 7.86
C LEU A 32 14.99 1.76 7.43
N LEU A 33 13.88 1.33 6.81
CA LEU A 33 13.74 -0.04 6.29
C LEU A 33 14.62 -0.31 5.05
N ARG A 34 14.88 0.71 4.23
CA ARG A 34 15.85 0.65 3.13
C ARG A 34 17.28 0.53 3.65
N ASP A 35 17.68 1.35 4.62
CA ASP A 35 19.03 1.33 5.20
C ASP A 35 19.29 0.00 5.93
N LEU A 36 18.30 -0.51 6.68
CA LEU A 36 18.33 -1.87 7.21
C LEU A 36 18.54 -2.91 6.09
N SER A 37 17.82 -2.77 4.98
CA SER A 37 17.88 -3.72 3.87
C SER A 37 19.21 -3.72 3.13
N LEU A 38 19.93 -2.59 3.12
CA LEU A 38 21.30 -2.45 2.61
C LEU A 38 22.33 -3.01 3.60
N ILE A 39 22.21 -2.70 4.89
CA ILE A 39 23.14 -3.18 5.94
C ILE A 39 23.06 -4.71 6.12
N SER A 40 21.87 -5.28 5.95
CA SER A 40 21.63 -6.73 6.03
C SER A 40 21.98 -7.49 4.74
N GLU A 41 22.26 -6.81 3.62
CA GLU A 41 22.50 -7.46 2.33
C GLU A 41 23.75 -8.36 2.40
N GLY A 42 23.55 -9.68 2.23
CA GLY A 42 24.61 -10.69 2.29
C GLY A 42 25.13 -11.04 3.70
N LYS A 43 24.57 -10.45 4.78
CA LYS A 43 25.02 -10.70 6.17
C LYS A 43 24.02 -11.43 7.06
N ILE A 44 22.74 -11.36 6.73
CA ILE A 44 21.64 -11.84 7.57
C ILE A 44 20.68 -12.65 6.69
N ASP A 45 20.19 -13.77 7.22
CA ASP A 45 19.20 -14.62 6.56
C ASP A 45 17.87 -13.88 6.31
N ASP A 46 17.20 -14.21 5.19
CA ASP A 46 15.99 -13.51 4.74
C ASP A 46 14.82 -13.67 5.74
N LEU A 47 14.74 -14.79 6.48
CA LEU A 47 13.74 -14.98 7.54
C LEU A 47 13.96 -13.99 8.70
N VAL A 48 15.21 -13.82 9.13
CA VAL A 48 15.58 -12.90 10.20
C VAL A 48 15.38 -11.45 9.78
N LYS A 49 15.74 -11.11 8.53
CA LYS A 49 15.48 -9.80 7.91
C LYS A 49 13.98 -9.47 7.89
N THR A 50 13.14 -10.43 7.55
CA THR A 50 11.67 -10.26 7.52
C THR A 50 11.09 -10.09 8.93
N ARG A 51 11.56 -10.85 9.92
CA ARG A 51 11.17 -10.68 11.33
C ARG A 51 11.58 -9.30 11.88
N LEU A 52 12.78 -8.84 11.58
CA LEU A 52 13.28 -7.53 12.02
C LEU A 52 12.49 -6.37 11.38
N ARG A 53 12.19 -6.48 10.07
CA ARG A 53 11.29 -5.58 9.35
C ARG A 53 9.90 -5.53 10.00
N ALA A 54 9.30 -6.68 10.32
CA ALA A 54 8.01 -6.74 11.00
C ALA A 54 8.06 -6.11 12.41
N ALA A 55 9.11 -6.36 13.19
CA ALA A 55 9.30 -5.76 14.52
C ALA A 55 9.39 -4.22 14.47
N ILE A 56 10.10 -3.66 13.48
CA ILE A 56 10.21 -2.22 13.24
C ILE A 56 8.87 -1.61 12.80
N ILE A 57 8.12 -2.29 11.94
CA ILE A 57 6.78 -1.86 11.53
C ILE A 57 5.84 -1.87 12.75
N ASN A 58 5.86 -2.92 13.56
CA ASN A 58 5.02 -3.04 14.75
C ASN A 58 5.35 -2.00 15.83
N SER A 59 6.64 -1.67 16.05
CA SER A 59 7.05 -0.61 16.97
C SER A 59 6.73 0.80 16.46
N TRP A 60 6.65 0.99 15.13
CA TRP A 60 6.14 2.22 14.55
C TRP A 60 4.61 2.34 14.71
N VAL A 61 3.87 1.23 14.55
CA VAL A 61 2.40 1.17 14.70
C VAL A 61 1.94 1.36 16.15
N SER A 62 2.70 0.87 17.13
CA SER A 62 2.34 1.00 18.55
C SER A 62 2.39 2.45 19.07
N VAL A 63 3.11 3.35 18.38
CA VAL A 63 3.21 4.77 18.74
C VAL A 63 2.18 5.60 17.96
N GLN A 64 1.04 5.86 18.60
CA GLN A 64 0.02 6.77 18.07
C GLN A 64 0.39 8.24 18.30
N GLY A 65 0.08 9.12 17.35
CA GLY A 65 0.28 10.55 17.55
C GLY A 65 -0.12 11.41 16.34
N LYS A 66 -0.72 12.58 16.61
CA LYS A 66 -1.20 13.51 15.58
C LYS A 66 -0.09 13.97 14.61
N LEU A 67 1.16 14.08 15.07
CA LEU A 67 2.30 14.39 14.19
C LEU A 67 2.76 13.22 13.27
N ARG A 68 2.35 11.97 13.52
CA ARG A 68 2.68 10.83 12.64
C ARG A 68 1.58 10.56 11.61
N THR A 69 0.32 10.58 12.06
CA THR A 69 -0.83 10.09 11.28
C THR A 69 -2.05 11.02 11.29
N ASP A 70 -1.92 12.26 11.79
CA ASP A 70 -2.97 13.28 11.85
C ASP A 70 -4.33 12.78 12.38
N GLY A 71 -4.29 11.86 13.34
CA GLY A 71 -5.46 11.23 13.95
C GLY A 71 -5.96 9.94 13.25
N ALA A 72 -5.42 9.59 12.08
CA ALA A 72 -5.70 8.31 11.44
C ALA A 72 -5.02 7.13 12.16
N ARG A 73 -5.60 5.92 12.02
CA ARG A 73 -5.04 4.67 12.58
C ARG A 73 -3.68 4.36 11.91
N PRO A 74 -2.58 4.15 12.66
CA PRO A 74 -1.26 3.90 12.08
C PRO A 74 -1.19 2.71 11.14
N SER A 75 -1.84 1.59 11.47
CA SER A 75 -1.95 0.42 10.59
C SER A 75 -2.51 0.77 9.21
N ARG A 76 -3.59 1.57 9.17
CA ARG A 76 -4.26 1.98 7.93
C ARG A 76 -3.39 2.90 7.07
N SER A 77 -2.54 3.73 7.69
CA SER A 77 -1.60 4.58 6.95
C SER A 77 -0.44 3.82 6.30
N LEU A 78 -0.17 2.59 6.74
CA LEU A 78 0.85 1.72 6.13
C LEU A 78 0.30 0.86 4.98
N GLU A 79 -1.03 0.71 4.88
CA GLU A 79 -1.68 -0.07 3.82
C GLU A 79 -1.37 0.50 2.43
N ILE A 80 -0.95 -0.37 1.50
CA ILE A 80 -0.60 0.04 0.13
C ILE A 80 -1.80 0.66 -0.60
N VAL A 81 -3.02 0.22 -0.29
CA VAL A 81 -4.28 0.72 -0.88
C VAL A 81 -4.45 2.23 -0.63
N GLY A 82 -4.02 2.71 0.54
CA GLY A 82 -4.04 4.12 0.93
C GLY A 82 -2.79 4.92 0.53
N GLY A 83 -1.89 4.34 -0.26
CA GLY A 83 -0.61 4.95 -0.61
C GLY A 83 0.45 4.90 0.50
N GLY A 84 0.37 3.89 1.37
CA GLY A 84 1.25 3.73 2.52
C GLY A 84 2.70 3.31 2.20
N LEU A 85 3.33 2.68 3.19
CA LEU A 85 4.78 2.41 3.28
C LEU A 85 5.45 1.95 1.97
N ALA A 86 4.79 1.06 1.23
CA ALA A 86 5.37 0.48 0.03
C ALA A 86 5.60 1.49 -1.12
N ILE A 87 4.81 2.56 -1.21
CA ILE A 87 5.04 3.61 -2.22
C ILE A 87 6.29 4.42 -1.85
N TRP A 88 6.48 4.73 -0.57
CA TRP A 88 7.66 5.46 -0.09
C TRP A 88 8.95 4.64 -0.27
N GLU A 89 8.92 3.32 -0.04
CA GLU A 89 10.08 2.46 -0.31
C GLU A 89 10.42 2.38 -1.81
N TYR A 90 9.42 2.35 -2.69
CA TYR A 90 9.62 2.49 -4.13
C TYR A 90 10.24 3.85 -4.50
N GLU A 91 9.75 4.96 -3.95
CA GLU A 91 10.30 6.30 -4.20
C GLU A 91 11.77 6.42 -3.75
N GLN A 92 12.12 5.83 -2.60
CA GLN A 92 13.48 5.78 -2.10
C GLN A 92 14.40 4.90 -2.99
N ALA A 93 13.89 3.76 -3.49
CA ALA A 93 14.62 2.95 -4.46
C ALA A 93 14.86 3.72 -5.76
N LEU A 94 13.83 4.37 -6.33
CA LEU A 94 13.91 5.16 -7.55
C LEU A 94 14.90 6.33 -7.41
N SER A 95 14.77 7.11 -6.33
CA SER A 95 15.65 8.25 -6.00
C SER A 95 17.13 7.85 -5.88
N SER A 96 17.41 6.60 -5.53
CA SER A 96 18.78 6.09 -5.38
C SER A 96 19.42 5.58 -6.67
N ASN A 97 18.64 5.37 -7.74
CA ASN A 97 19.15 4.94 -9.04
C ASN A 97 19.41 6.12 -9.99
N ILE A 98 18.56 7.15 -9.98
CA ILE A 98 18.68 8.33 -10.86
C ILE A 98 20.12 8.92 -10.89
N PRO A 99 20.83 9.10 -9.75
CA PRO A 99 22.22 9.59 -9.77
C PRO A 99 23.25 8.56 -10.24
N ARG A 100 22.95 7.26 -10.12
CA ARG A 100 23.88 6.16 -10.44
C ARG A 100 23.89 5.86 -11.93
N ASP A 101 22.72 5.89 -12.57
CA ASP A 101 22.56 5.71 -14.02
C ASP A 101 23.25 6.86 -14.78
N GLY A 102 23.09 8.11 -14.31
CA GLY A 102 23.81 9.27 -14.86
C GLY A 102 25.33 9.26 -14.66
N ALA A 103 25.84 8.42 -13.75
CA ALA A 103 27.27 8.23 -13.50
C ALA A 103 27.85 6.93 -14.11
N GLY A 104 27.04 6.15 -14.84
CA GLY A 104 27.46 4.84 -15.38
C GLY A 104 27.77 3.78 -14.31
N THR A 105 27.37 4.01 -13.05
CA THR A 105 27.68 3.12 -11.92
C THR A 105 26.58 2.07 -11.73
N GLN A 106 26.94 0.82 -11.41
CA GLN A 106 25.93 -0.22 -11.20
C GLN A 106 24.94 0.16 -10.08
N SER A 107 23.65 -0.03 -10.39
CA SER A 107 22.52 0.03 -9.46
C SER A 107 22.76 -0.88 -8.25
N SER A 108 22.31 -0.43 -7.07
CA SER A 108 22.32 -1.30 -5.88
C SER A 108 21.37 -2.49 -6.07
N ARG A 109 21.87 -3.70 -5.83
CA ARG A 109 21.14 -4.98 -6.02
C ARG A 109 19.78 -4.97 -5.30
N HIS A 110 19.72 -4.43 -4.08
CA HIS A 110 18.47 -4.18 -3.36
C HIS A 110 17.46 -3.33 -4.13
N SER A 111 17.86 -2.18 -4.70
CA SER A 111 16.95 -1.29 -5.42
C SER A 111 16.47 -1.88 -6.75
N SER A 112 17.32 -2.67 -7.43
CA SER A 112 16.92 -3.45 -8.61
C SER A 112 15.91 -4.56 -8.27
N LYS A 113 16.07 -5.26 -7.12
CA LYS A 113 15.07 -6.23 -6.60
C LYS A 113 13.73 -5.56 -6.31
N ILE A 114 13.72 -4.31 -5.82
CA ILE A 114 12.47 -3.55 -5.62
C ILE A 114 11.85 -3.18 -6.97
N LEU A 115 12.61 -2.51 -7.85
CA LEU A 115 12.13 -2.01 -9.15
C LEU A 115 11.52 -3.12 -10.02
N SER A 116 12.17 -4.27 -10.11
CA SER A 116 11.68 -5.43 -10.88
C SER A 116 10.34 -6.00 -10.37
N ARG A 117 9.98 -5.79 -9.10
CA ARG A 117 8.71 -6.24 -8.50
C ARG A 117 7.57 -5.22 -8.61
N VAL A 118 7.84 -3.98 -9.00
CA VAL A 118 6.85 -2.88 -9.05
C VAL A 118 5.67 -3.21 -9.97
N SER A 119 5.94 -3.78 -11.16
CA SER A 119 4.90 -4.15 -12.12
C SER A 119 3.93 -5.21 -11.57
N SER A 120 4.46 -6.19 -10.82
CA SER A 120 3.66 -7.22 -10.14
C SER A 120 2.79 -6.62 -9.03
N ILE A 121 3.37 -5.71 -8.22
CA ILE A 121 2.66 -5.01 -7.14
C ILE A 121 1.55 -4.10 -7.71
N GLN A 122 1.85 -3.33 -8.76
CA GLN A 122 0.87 -2.48 -9.45
C GLN A 122 -0.28 -3.30 -10.05
N ARG A 123 0.02 -4.43 -10.71
CA ARG A 123 -1.00 -5.36 -11.22
C ARG A 123 -1.90 -5.85 -10.08
N ARG A 124 -1.32 -6.30 -8.96
CA ARG A 124 -2.09 -6.78 -7.80
C ARG A 124 -2.98 -5.69 -7.19
N LEU A 125 -2.49 -4.45 -7.07
CA LEU A 125 -3.29 -3.30 -6.59
C LEU A 125 -4.45 -2.97 -7.53
N PHE A 126 -4.23 -3.04 -8.84
CA PHE A 126 -5.27 -2.83 -9.85
C PHE A 126 -6.36 -3.90 -9.77
N THR A 127 -5.97 -5.19 -9.68
CA THR A 127 -6.90 -6.31 -9.48
C THR A 127 -7.74 -6.16 -8.20
N ILE A 128 -7.13 -5.76 -7.09
CA ILE A 128 -7.85 -5.51 -5.82
C ILE A 128 -8.87 -4.37 -5.96
N ARG A 129 -8.54 -3.29 -6.70
CA ARG A 129 -9.49 -2.21 -7.00
C ARG A 129 -10.65 -2.68 -7.88
N ILE A 130 -10.41 -3.57 -8.86
CA ILE A 130 -11.48 -4.18 -9.67
C ILE A 130 -12.45 -4.97 -8.78
N PHE A 131 -11.95 -5.82 -7.87
CA PHE A 131 -12.84 -6.57 -6.95
C PHE A 131 -13.64 -5.65 -6.02
N SER A 132 -13.04 -4.56 -5.55
CA SER A 132 -13.75 -3.53 -4.77
C SER A 132 -14.88 -2.86 -5.57
N LEU A 133 -14.60 -2.46 -6.82
CA LEU A 133 -15.59 -1.89 -7.74
C LEU A 133 -16.71 -2.89 -8.06
N LEU A 134 -16.38 -4.14 -8.35
CA LEU A 134 -17.35 -5.19 -8.67
C LEU A 134 -18.25 -5.51 -7.47
N SER A 135 -17.70 -5.47 -6.25
CA SER A 135 -18.49 -5.58 -5.01
C SER A 135 -19.48 -4.41 -4.88
N ILE A 136 -19.04 -3.17 -5.12
CA ILE A 136 -19.91 -1.98 -5.07
C ILE A 136 -21.03 -2.07 -6.12
N ILE A 137 -20.70 -2.41 -7.37
CA ILE A 137 -21.67 -2.56 -8.46
C ILE A 137 -22.69 -3.65 -8.13
N GLY A 138 -22.25 -4.82 -7.64
CA GLY A 138 -23.15 -5.89 -7.21
C GLY A 138 -24.04 -5.52 -6.02
N LEU A 139 -23.55 -4.67 -5.10
CA LEU A 139 -24.33 -4.20 -3.95
C LEU A 139 -25.44 -3.26 -4.40
N PHE A 140 -25.11 -2.26 -5.23
CA PHE A 140 -26.11 -1.32 -5.76
C PHE A 140 -27.09 -2.03 -6.71
N GLY A 141 -26.60 -2.83 -7.66
CA GLY A 141 -27.44 -3.57 -8.59
C GLY A 141 -28.37 -4.59 -7.89
N GLY A 142 -27.85 -5.34 -6.92
CA GLY A 142 -28.66 -6.26 -6.10
C GLY A 142 -29.71 -5.53 -5.27
N SER A 143 -29.35 -4.40 -4.64
CA SER A 143 -30.29 -3.57 -3.88
C SER A 143 -31.40 -2.99 -4.75
N ILE A 144 -31.05 -2.44 -5.92
CA ILE A 144 -32.02 -1.91 -6.89
C ILE A 144 -32.95 -3.02 -7.40
N CYS A 145 -32.42 -4.19 -7.71
CA CYS A 145 -33.21 -5.34 -8.16
C CYS A 145 -34.21 -5.81 -7.10
N LEU A 146 -33.81 -5.87 -5.82
CA LEU A 146 -34.72 -6.19 -4.72
C LEU A 146 -35.80 -5.12 -4.52
N VAL A 147 -35.45 -3.83 -4.56
CA VAL A 147 -36.43 -2.75 -4.42
C VAL A 147 -37.41 -2.75 -5.59
N ALA A 148 -36.92 -2.84 -6.83
CA ALA A 148 -37.78 -2.90 -8.03
C ALA A 148 -38.72 -4.11 -7.99
N GLY A 149 -38.24 -5.29 -7.59
CA GLY A 149 -39.06 -6.50 -7.43
C GLY A 149 -40.11 -6.43 -6.32
N THR A 150 -40.09 -5.43 -5.44
CA THR A 150 -41.21 -5.15 -4.51
C THR A 150 -42.30 -4.26 -5.09
N TYR A 151 -42.03 -3.55 -6.20
CA TYR A 151 -43.01 -2.70 -6.88
C TYR A 151 -43.60 -3.37 -8.13
N ASP A 152 -42.80 -4.09 -8.91
CA ASP A 152 -43.24 -4.86 -10.09
C ASP A 152 -42.68 -6.30 -10.02
N PRO A 153 -43.46 -7.30 -9.54
CA PRO A 153 -42.98 -8.67 -9.37
C PRO A 153 -42.71 -9.39 -10.71
N ASP A 154 -43.29 -8.92 -11.81
CA ASP A 154 -43.18 -9.55 -13.14
C ASP A 154 -41.89 -9.14 -13.90
N GLN A 155 -41.24 -8.03 -13.53
CA GLN A 155 -40.08 -7.51 -14.27
C GLN A 155 -38.75 -8.08 -13.77
N LEU A 156 -38.60 -8.33 -12.46
CA LEU A 156 -37.33 -8.72 -11.85
C LEU A 156 -37.52 -9.73 -10.72
N SER A 157 -37.02 -10.96 -10.91
CA SER A 157 -37.05 -11.98 -9.87
C SER A 157 -36.18 -11.58 -8.67
N PRO A 158 -36.71 -11.57 -7.43
CA PRO A 158 -35.93 -11.24 -6.23
C PRO A 158 -34.75 -12.18 -6.00
N PHE A 159 -34.79 -13.39 -6.58
CA PHE A 159 -33.67 -14.34 -6.56
C PHE A 159 -32.40 -13.76 -7.21
N VAL A 160 -32.54 -12.99 -8.29
CA VAL A 160 -31.42 -12.33 -8.99
C VAL A 160 -30.79 -11.26 -8.10
N GLY A 161 -31.61 -10.48 -7.39
CA GLY A 161 -31.15 -9.49 -6.42
C GLY A 161 -30.36 -10.11 -5.27
N ILE A 162 -30.87 -11.21 -4.68
CA ILE A 162 -30.17 -11.96 -3.63
C ILE A 162 -28.83 -12.51 -4.15
N LEU A 163 -28.80 -13.12 -5.33
CA LEU A 163 -27.59 -13.67 -5.94
C LEU A 163 -26.53 -12.57 -6.17
N ALA A 164 -26.94 -11.40 -6.64
CA ALA A 164 -26.06 -10.25 -6.84
C ALA A 164 -25.46 -9.72 -5.52
N LEU A 165 -26.23 -9.71 -4.43
CA LEU A 165 -25.73 -9.35 -3.10
C LEU A 165 -24.75 -10.40 -2.54
N ILE A 166 -25.01 -11.70 -2.74
CA ILE A 166 -24.08 -12.78 -2.35
C ILE A 166 -22.76 -12.64 -3.13
N LEU A 167 -22.83 -12.42 -4.45
CA LEU A 167 -21.66 -12.19 -5.28
C LEU A 167 -20.88 -10.94 -4.85
N SER A 168 -21.59 -9.85 -4.54
CA SER A 168 -21.00 -8.62 -3.99
C SER A 168 -20.24 -8.87 -2.68
N LEU A 169 -20.83 -9.64 -1.76
CA LEU A 169 -20.19 -10.01 -0.50
C LEU A 169 -18.97 -10.90 -0.73
N GLY A 170 -19.05 -11.88 -1.63
CA GLY A 170 -17.91 -12.70 -2.05
C GLY A 170 -16.75 -11.87 -2.59
N MET A 171 -17.03 -10.91 -3.48
CA MET A 171 -16.02 -9.98 -4.01
C MET A 171 -15.43 -9.07 -2.93
N ARG A 172 -16.21 -8.68 -1.91
CA ARG A 172 -15.71 -7.93 -0.75
C ARG A 172 -14.78 -8.75 0.13
N LEU A 173 -15.08 -10.03 0.34
CA LEU A 173 -14.22 -10.96 1.08
C LEU A 173 -12.92 -11.23 0.31
N LEU A 174 -13.00 -11.44 -1.01
CA LEU A 174 -11.83 -11.55 -1.89
C LEU A 174 -10.94 -10.30 -1.85
N TYR A 175 -11.54 -9.10 -1.86
CA TYR A 175 -10.83 -7.83 -1.68
C TYR A 175 -10.02 -7.81 -0.37
N PHE A 176 -10.63 -8.17 0.76
CA PHE A 176 -9.94 -8.20 2.06
C PHE A 176 -8.87 -9.30 2.14
N ALA A 177 -9.12 -10.48 1.54
CA ALA A 177 -8.17 -11.58 1.52
C ALA A 177 -6.95 -11.32 0.61
N MET A 178 -7.14 -10.65 -0.53
CA MET A 178 -6.04 -10.32 -1.45
C MET A 178 -5.18 -9.14 -1.00
N ALA A 179 -5.70 -8.26 -0.13
CA ALA A 179 -5.00 -7.09 0.37
C ALA A 179 -3.63 -7.46 0.98
N PRO A 180 -2.49 -7.13 0.31
CA PRO A 180 -1.18 -7.50 0.80
C PRO A 180 -0.84 -6.72 2.09
N ARG A 181 -0.39 -7.44 3.11
CA ARG A 181 0.08 -6.81 4.35
C ARG A 181 1.35 -5.99 4.09
N PRO A 182 1.55 -4.84 4.76
CA PRO A 182 2.71 -3.96 4.54
C PRO A 182 4.07 -4.62 4.86
N GLU A 183 4.05 -5.67 5.69
CA GLU A 183 5.23 -6.45 6.06
C GLU A 183 5.78 -7.32 4.91
N THR A 184 4.92 -7.89 4.06
CA THR A 184 5.30 -8.91 3.05
C THR A 184 5.57 -8.37 1.64
N VAL A 185 5.47 -7.05 1.41
CA VAL A 185 5.40 -6.47 0.05
C VAL A 185 6.65 -6.70 -0.79
N PHE A 186 7.84 -6.63 -0.18
CA PHE A 186 9.14 -6.68 -0.88
C PHE A 186 10.06 -7.82 -0.40
N SER A 187 9.55 -8.76 0.40
CA SER A 187 10.27 -9.96 0.84
C SER A 187 10.59 -10.88 -0.33
#